data_AF-A0A9P7X326-F1
#
_entry.id   AF-A0A9P7X326-F1
#
_cell.length_a   1.000
_cell.length_b   1.000
_cell.length_c   1.000
_cell.angle_alpha   90.00
_cell.angle_beta   90.00
_cell.angle_gamma   90.00
#
_symmetry.space_group_name_H-M   'P 1'
#
loop_
_entity.id
_entity.type
_entity.pdbx_description
1 polymer ?
#
loop_
_entity_poly.entity_id
_entity_poly.type
_entity_poly.pdbx_seq_one_letter_code
_entity_poly.pdbx_strand_id
1 'polypeptide(L)'
;MARRIRRIAILGDSGGGGLALALLQHLGYLASGSSVMSRLLPPMKMVLYSPWVDLTCSLPSFNANMWYDLAHPTMFFTAAWGYTATVRRDAANREFQPVKVSLQGLVLRHPLFPPALEPAVTSFRRVAEYAVPGMFIIWGTAEMWTMKSAVFATISSRQALGVKSEGIDGRTRERSLLLSRLWNEGD
;
A
#
# COMPACT_ATOMS: atom_id res chain seq x y z
N MET A 1 31.62 10.92 15.34
CA MET A 1 30.75 9.88 14.73
C MET A 1 29.61 10.60 14.02
N ALA A 2 29.59 10.63 12.68
CA ALA A 2 28.57 11.39 11.95
C ALA A 2 27.18 10.78 12.20
N ARG A 3 26.27 11.55 12.81
CA ARG A 3 24.87 11.16 13.02
C ARG A 3 24.26 10.95 11.64
N ARG A 4 24.04 9.68 11.26
CA ARG A 4 23.45 9.31 9.98
C ARG A 4 22.05 9.94 9.93
N ILE A 5 21.90 11.00 9.14
CA ILE A 5 20.65 11.76 9.05
C ILE A 5 19.59 10.84 8.41
N ARG A 6 18.74 10.23 9.24
CA ARG A 6 17.52 9.55 8.79
C ARG A 6 16.44 10.62 8.61
N ARG A 7 16.26 11.12 7.39
CA ARG A 7 15.21 12.12 7.08
C ARG A 7 14.55 11.82 5.74
N ILE A 8 14.22 10.55 5.50
CA ILE A 8 13.48 10.13 4.31
C ILE A 8 12.04 9.84 4.74
N ALA A 9 11.10 10.56 4.13
CA ALA A 9 9.69 10.26 4.19
C ALA A 9 9.22 9.88 2.78
N ILE A 10 8.29 8.94 2.69
CA ILE A 10 7.66 8.56 1.42
C ILE A 10 6.21 9.02 1.46
N LEU A 11 5.79 9.68 0.39
CA LEU A 11 4.41 10.09 0.21
C LEU A 11 3.86 9.40 -1.03
N GLY A 12 2.60 9.00 -0.99
CA GLY A 12 1.94 8.39 -2.14
C GLY A 12 0.43 8.48 -2.05
N ASP A 13 -0.20 8.80 -3.17
CA ASP A 13 -1.65 8.83 -3.33
C ASP A 13 -2.12 7.70 -4.26
N SER A 14 -3.32 7.15 -4.05
CA SER A 14 -3.91 6.16 -4.96
C SER A 14 -2.92 5.03 -5.32
N GLY A 15 -2.65 4.80 -6.60
CA GLY A 15 -1.64 3.84 -7.06
C GLY A 15 -0.22 4.12 -6.56
N GLY A 16 0.16 5.40 -6.39
CA GLY A 16 1.42 5.79 -5.76
C GLY A 16 1.51 5.39 -4.28
N GLY A 17 0.38 5.41 -3.57
CA GLY A 17 0.29 4.89 -2.21
C GLY A 17 0.49 3.37 -2.15
N GLY A 18 -0.09 2.63 -3.11
CA GLY A 18 0.18 1.21 -3.30
C GLY A 18 1.65 0.90 -3.61
N LEU A 19 2.28 1.71 -4.46
CA LEU A 19 3.69 1.61 -4.79
C LEU A 19 4.60 1.89 -3.58
N ALA A 20 4.29 2.92 -2.79
CA ALA A 20 5.04 3.25 -1.59
C ALA A 20 5.04 2.07 -0.58
N LEU A 21 3.90 1.40 -0.44
CA LEU A 21 3.77 0.20 0.38
C LEU A 21 4.56 -0.99 -0.19
N ALA A 22 4.47 -1.23 -1.51
CA ALA A 22 5.24 -2.27 -2.17
C ALA A 22 6.76 -2.05 -2.04
N LEU A 23 7.22 -0.80 -2.12
CA LEU A 23 8.61 -0.43 -1.89
C LEU A 23 9.04 -0.75 -0.44
N LEU A 24 8.21 -0.41 0.55
CA LEU A 24 8.51 -0.74 1.94
C LEU A 24 8.64 -2.27 2.14
N GLN A 25 7.73 -3.06 1.54
CA GLN A 25 7.83 -4.52 1.56
C GLN A 25 9.12 -5.02 0.92
N HIS A 26 9.47 -4.46 -0.24
CA HIS A 26 10.68 -4.83 -0.96
C HIS A 26 11.94 -4.53 -0.15
N LEU A 27 12.01 -3.36 0.49
CA LEU A 27 13.13 -2.99 1.36
C LEU A 27 13.26 -3.93 2.55
N GLY A 28 12.16 -4.31 3.21
CA GLY A 28 12.20 -5.28 4.30
C GLY A 28 12.61 -6.68 3.84
N TYR A 29 12.15 -7.11 2.66
CA TYR A 29 12.61 -8.36 2.05
C TYR A 29 14.13 -8.35 1.81
N LEU A 30 14.65 -7.28 1.19
CA LEU A 30 16.09 -7.13 0.94
C LEU A 30 16.90 -7.10 2.24
N ALA A 31 16.41 -6.40 3.27
CA ALA A 31 17.05 -6.34 4.57
C ALA A 31 17.15 -7.72 5.26
N SER A 32 16.16 -8.61 5.03
CA SER A 32 16.14 -9.96 5.61
C SER A 32 17.10 -10.96 4.95
N GLY A 33 17.58 -10.67 3.73
CA GLY A 33 18.22 -11.68 2.86
C GLY A 33 19.73 -11.56 2.63
N SER A 34 20.42 -10.50 3.06
CA SER A 34 21.85 -10.32 2.73
C SER A 34 22.64 -9.44 3.69
N SER A 35 23.91 -9.80 3.94
CA SER A 35 24.86 -9.07 4.80
C SER A 35 25.17 -7.64 4.31
N VAL A 36 25.07 -7.39 3.00
CA VAL A 36 25.29 -6.05 2.39
C VAL A 36 24.01 -5.20 2.44
N MET A 37 22.85 -5.83 2.35
CA MET A 37 21.53 -5.17 2.37
C MET A 37 20.99 -4.92 3.78
N SER A 38 21.61 -5.49 4.83
CA SER A 38 21.38 -5.16 6.24
C SER A 38 21.54 -3.67 6.58
N ARG A 39 22.19 -2.90 5.70
CA ARG A 39 22.39 -1.44 5.83
C ARG A 39 21.28 -0.60 5.19
N LEU A 40 20.35 -1.22 4.46
CA LEU A 40 19.17 -0.54 3.96
C LEU A 40 18.28 -0.19 5.15
N LEU A 41 18.01 1.09 5.28
CA LEU A 41 17.16 1.62 6.33
C LEU A 41 15.79 1.90 5.71
N PRO A 42 14.69 1.47 6.34
CA PRO A 42 13.37 1.86 5.86
C PRO A 42 13.19 3.39 6.00
N PRO A 43 12.22 3.96 5.27
CA PRO A 43 11.83 5.36 5.47
C PRO A 43 11.45 5.59 6.95
N MET A 44 11.61 6.83 7.41
CA MET A 44 11.20 7.20 8.77
C MET A 44 9.69 7.39 8.89
N LYS A 45 9.08 7.96 7.84
CA LYS A 45 7.67 8.28 7.82
C LYS A 45 7.06 7.92 6.47
N MET A 46 5.78 7.55 6.47
CA MET A 46 4.99 7.40 5.27
C MET A 46 3.68 8.16 5.40
N VAL A 47 3.30 8.90 4.36
CA VAL A 47 1.99 9.56 4.28
C VAL A 47 1.28 9.04 3.04
N LEU A 48 0.17 8.35 3.25
CA LEU A 48 -0.57 7.65 2.21
C LEU A 48 -1.96 8.24 2.10
N TYR A 49 -2.28 8.77 0.91
CA TYR A 49 -3.59 9.33 0.61
C TYR A 49 -4.37 8.37 -0.27
N SER A 50 -5.42 7.76 0.27
CA SER A 50 -6.30 6.84 -0.45
C SER A 50 -5.53 5.73 -1.17
N PRO A 51 -4.61 4.99 -0.50
CA PRO A 51 -3.72 4.07 -1.20
C PRO A 51 -4.49 2.92 -1.88
N TRP A 52 -4.25 2.74 -3.17
CA TRP A 52 -4.83 1.64 -3.93
C TRP A 52 -3.96 0.40 -3.79
N VAL A 53 -4.44 -0.55 -2.99
CA VAL A 53 -3.69 -1.73 -2.55
C VAL A 53 -4.25 -3.05 -3.08
N ASP A 54 -5.19 -2.99 -4.02
CA ASP A 54 -5.91 -4.16 -4.53
C ASP A 54 -6.22 -4.07 -6.02
N LEU A 55 -5.33 -4.62 -6.85
CA LEU A 55 -5.49 -4.60 -8.30
C LEU A 55 -6.61 -5.53 -8.81
N THR A 56 -7.11 -6.45 -7.98
CA THR A 56 -8.18 -7.38 -8.39
C THR A 56 -9.56 -6.73 -8.40
N CYS A 57 -9.71 -5.55 -7.79
CA CYS A 57 -10.98 -4.83 -7.66
C CYS A 57 -12.09 -5.71 -7.03
N SER A 58 -11.71 -6.65 -6.15
CA SER A 58 -12.62 -7.68 -5.65
C SER A 58 -13.21 -7.37 -4.28
N LEU A 59 -13.02 -6.15 -3.78
CA LEU A 59 -13.52 -5.76 -2.46
C LEU A 59 -15.03 -5.55 -2.46
N PRO A 60 -15.73 -5.87 -1.35
CA PRO A 60 -17.14 -5.52 -1.19
C PRO A 60 -17.39 -4.01 -1.35
N SER A 61 -16.48 -3.17 -0.84
CA SER A 61 -16.55 -1.71 -1.02
C SER A 61 -16.49 -1.28 -2.48
N PHE A 62 -15.88 -2.08 -3.36
CA PHE A 62 -15.75 -1.72 -4.77
C PHE A 62 -17.13 -1.65 -5.44
N ASN A 63 -17.99 -2.63 -5.16
CA ASN A 63 -19.37 -2.63 -5.64
C ASN A 63 -20.26 -1.69 -4.82
N ALA A 64 -20.07 -1.62 -3.50
CA ALA A 64 -20.94 -0.81 -2.64
C ALA A 64 -20.77 0.70 -2.89
N ASN A 65 -19.55 1.12 -3.25
CA ASN A 65 -19.21 2.53 -3.40
C ASN A 65 -19.12 2.99 -4.86
N MET A 66 -19.33 2.13 -5.87
CA MET A 66 -19.17 2.51 -7.28
C MET A 66 -20.04 3.71 -7.73
N TRP A 67 -21.14 3.97 -7.02
CA TRP A 67 -22.04 5.09 -7.29
C TRP A 67 -21.68 6.38 -6.55
N TYR A 68 -20.81 6.29 -5.53
CA TYR A 68 -20.43 7.41 -4.66
C TYR A 68 -18.99 7.86 -4.90
N ASP A 69 -18.15 7.00 -5.44
CA ASP A 69 -16.76 7.30 -5.76
C ASP A 69 -16.67 8.25 -6.96
N LEU A 70 -15.65 9.12 -6.94
CA LEU A 70 -15.32 9.99 -8.06
C LEU A 70 -14.76 9.18 -9.25
N ALA A 71 -14.09 8.06 -8.96
CA ALA A 71 -13.48 7.23 -9.98
C ALA A 71 -14.44 6.11 -10.43
N HIS A 72 -14.48 5.84 -11.73
CA HIS A 72 -15.35 4.81 -12.29
C HIS A 72 -14.69 3.42 -12.25
N PRO A 73 -15.43 2.32 -12.00
CA PRO A 73 -14.90 0.95 -11.99
C PRO A 73 -13.98 0.60 -13.17
N THR A 74 -14.36 1.00 -14.39
CA THR A 74 -13.58 0.73 -15.61
C THR A 74 -12.18 1.32 -15.55
N MET A 75 -11.98 2.46 -14.88
CA MET A 75 -10.66 3.08 -14.73
C MET A 75 -9.71 2.16 -13.96
N PHE A 76 -10.17 1.54 -12.88
CA PHE A 76 -9.36 0.60 -12.09
C PHE A 76 -9.07 -0.68 -12.85
N PHE A 77 -10.05 -1.23 -13.56
CA PHE A 77 -9.83 -2.42 -14.38
C PHE A 77 -8.79 -2.15 -15.47
N THR A 78 -8.90 -1.03 -16.19
CA THR A 78 -7.93 -0.63 -17.21
C THR A 78 -6.55 -0.37 -16.61
N ALA A 79 -6.47 0.33 -15.48
CA ALA A 79 -5.21 0.60 -14.79
C ALA A 79 -4.53 -0.69 -14.30
N ALA A 80 -5.28 -1.60 -13.67
CA ALA A 80 -4.76 -2.88 -13.20
C ALA A 80 -4.28 -3.76 -14.36
N TRP A 81 -5.04 -3.76 -15.46
CA TRP A 81 -4.67 -4.47 -16.69
C TRP A 81 -3.38 -3.93 -17.31
N GLY A 82 -3.26 -2.61 -17.40
CA GLY A 82 -2.04 -1.95 -17.91
C GLY A 82 -0.83 -2.18 -17.01
N TYR A 83 -1.02 -2.03 -15.69
CA TYR A 83 0.04 -2.20 -14.69
C TYR A 83 0.63 -3.61 -14.69
N THR A 84 -0.19 -4.63 -14.97
CA THR A 84 0.25 -6.04 -15.02
C THR A 84 0.73 -6.49 -16.41
N ALA A 85 0.74 -5.62 -17.42
CA ALA A 85 0.99 -6.00 -18.80
C ALA A 85 2.39 -6.62 -19.01
N THR A 86 3.43 -6.10 -18.34
CA THR A 86 4.80 -6.61 -18.43
C THR A 86 4.95 -7.98 -17.78
N VAL A 87 4.44 -8.14 -16.55
CA VAL A 87 4.42 -9.44 -15.84
C VAL A 87 3.69 -10.51 -16.66
N ARG A 88 2.62 -10.14 -17.33
CA ARG A 88 1.87 -11.03 -18.22
C ARG A 88 2.63 -11.43 -19.47
N ARG A 89 3.34 -10.49 -20.09
CA ARG A 89 4.20 -10.77 -21.25
C ARG A 89 5.31 -11.75 -20.85
N ASP A 90 5.93 -11.53 -19.71
CA ASP A 90 6.98 -12.42 -19.20
C ASP A 90 6.43 -13.82 -18.85
N ALA A 91 5.23 -13.90 -18.26
CA ALA A 91 4.56 -15.18 -18.01
C ALA A 91 4.22 -15.93 -19.30
N ALA A 92 3.69 -15.22 -20.31
CA ALA A 92 3.38 -15.79 -21.63
C ALA A 92 4.63 -16.26 -22.40
N ASN A 93 5.77 -15.63 -22.16
CA ASN A 93 7.04 -16.00 -22.80
C ASN A 93 7.74 -17.18 -22.12
N ARG A 94 7.40 -17.51 -20.86
CA ARG A 94 8.06 -18.58 -20.07
C ARG A 94 7.33 -19.92 -20.10
N GLU A 95 6.04 -19.95 -20.42
CA GLU A 95 5.27 -21.18 -20.57
C GLU A 95 4.60 -21.23 -21.95
N PHE A 96 4.98 -22.21 -22.76
CA PHE A 96 4.40 -22.53 -24.07
C PHE A 96 3.00 -23.18 -23.92
N GLN A 97 2.15 -22.64 -23.04
CA GLN A 97 0.73 -22.95 -22.99
C GLN A 97 -0.07 -21.69 -22.68
N PRO A 98 -1.16 -21.41 -23.42
CA PRO A 98 -2.06 -20.31 -23.14
C PRO A 98 -2.91 -20.69 -21.91
N VAL A 99 -2.30 -20.77 -20.75
CA VAL A 99 -3.05 -20.78 -19.50
C VAL A 99 -3.77 -19.45 -19.45
N LYS A 100 -5.11 -19.47 -19.39
CA LYS A 100 -5.92 -18.32 -19.02
C LYS A 100 -5.54 -17.91 -17.59
N VAL A 101 -4.39 -17.25 -17.41
CA VAL A 101 -4.00 -16.76 -16.11
C VAL A 101 -4.87 -15.54 -15.85
N SER A 102 -5.85 -15.70 -14.95
CA SER A 102 -6.69 -14.59 -14.53
C SER A 102 -5.83 -13.49 -13.90
N LEU A 103 -6.29 -12.24 -13.96
CA LEU A 103 -5.62 -11.12 -13.29
C LEU A 103 -5.37 -11.44 -11.80
N GLN A 104 -6.35 -12.07 -11.15
CA GLN A 104 -6.22 -12.60 -9.78
C GLN A 104 -5.06 -13.60 -9.65
N GLY A 105 -4.93 -14.56 -10.56
CA GLY A 105 -3.85 -15.54 -10.54
C GLY A 105 -2.46 -14.92 -10.70
N LEU A 106 -2.31 -13.87 -11.52
CA LEU A 106 -1.05 -13.14 -11.69
C LEU A 106 -0.72 -12.27 -10.46
N VAL A 107 -1.71 -11.51 -10.00
CA VAL A 107 -1.57 -10.55 -8.91
C VAL A 107 -1.27 -11.25 -7.57
N LEU A 108 -1.87 -12.42 -7.31
CA LEU A 108 -1.60 -13.23 -6.12
C LEU A 108 -0.19 -13.86 -6.10
N ARG A 109 0.46 -14.01 -7.26
CA ARG A 109 1.77 -14.63 -7.38
C ARG A 109 2.93 -13.66 -7.22
N HIS A 110 2.71 -12.36 -7.38
CA HIS A 110 3.78 -11.38 -7.28
C HIS A 110 3.71 -10.62 -5.95
N PRO A 111 4.67 -10.80 -5.03
CA PRO A 111 4.64 -10.23 -3.67
C PRO A 111 4.71 -8.69 -3.59
N LEU A 112 4.74 -8.01 -4.74
CA LEU A 112 4.79 -6.55 -4.87
C LEU A 112 3.55 -5.96 -5.55
N PHE A 113 2.58 -6.78 -5.99
CA PHE A 113 1.47 -6.32 -6.83
C PHE A 113 0.14 -6.12 -6.11
N PRO A 114 -0.05 -6.63 -4.90
CA PRO A 114 -0.82 -5.84 -3.93
C PRO A 114 -0.43 -6.13 -2.48
N PRO A 115 -0.05 -5.11 -1.70
CA PRO A 115 0.35 -5.30 -0.31
C PRO A 115 -0.77 -5.83 0.60
N ALA A 116 -2.03 -5.75 0.15
CA ALA A 116 -3.21 -6.09 0.94
C ALA A 116 -3.90 -7.42 0.54
N LEU A 117 -3.33 -8.25 -0.33
CA LEU A 117 -3.77 -9.65 -0.49
C LEU A 117 -2.81 -10.56 0.28
N GLU A 118 -3.32 -11.65 0.87
CA GLU A 118 -2.44 -12.74 1.30
C GLU A 118 -1.76 -13.36 0.08
N PRO A 119 -0.44 -13.68 0.13
CA PRO A 119 0.45 -13.70 1.30
C PRO A 119 1.22 -12.39 1.61
N ALA A 120 0.95 -11.29 0.90
CA ALA A 120 1.71 -10.04 1.02
C ALA A 120 1.59 -9.38 2.42
N VAL A 121 0.47 -9.60 3.12
CA VAL A 121 0.29 -9.20 4.53
C VAL A 121 1.32 -9.89 5.43
N THR A 122 1.59 -11.17 5.20
CA THR A 122 2.60 -11.93 5.95
C THR A 122 4.01 -11.38 5.71
N SER A 123 4.33 -10.99 4.47
CA SER A 123 5.58 -10.30 4.15
C SER A 123 5.69 -8.93 4.86
N PHE A 124 4.58 -8.22 5.01
CA PHE A 124 4.52 -6.97 5.75
C PHE A 124 4.88 -7.15 7.24
N ARG A 125 4.45 -8.25 7.86
CA ARG A 125 4.81 -8.57 9.25
C ARG A 125 6.32 -8.68 9.44
N ARG A 126 7.00 -9.32 8.48
CA ARG A 126 8.47 -9.43 8.52
C ARG A 126 9.12 -8.06 8.41
N VAL A 127 8.62 -7.17 7.54
CA VAL A 127 9.14 -5.80 7.47
C VAL A 127 8.96 -5.07 8.79
N ALA A 128 7.83 -5.31 9.47
CA ALA A 128 7.55 -4.71 10.76
C ALA A 128 8.51 -5.15 11.88
N GLU A 129 9.12 -6.32 11.76
CA GLU A 129 10.12 -6.80 12.72
C GLU A 129 11.46 -6.04 12.62
N TYR A 130 11.79 -5.44 11.47
CA TYR A 130 13.11 -4.82 11.24
C TYR A 130 13.14 -3.32 11.50
N ALA A 131 12.14 -2.58 11.01
CA ALA A 131 11.90 -1.18 11.37
C ALA A 131 10.67 -0.66 10.62
N VAL A 132 9.88 0.12 11.34
CA VAL A 132 8.57 0.54 10.86
C VAL A 132 8.54 2.05 10.72
N PRO A 133 8.30 2.59 9.53
CA PRO A 133 8.04 4.02 9.40
C PRO A 133 6.81 4.38 10.23
N GLY A 134 6.82 5.55 10.88
CA GLY A 134 5.56 6.14 11.33
C GLY A 134 4.66 6.36 10.12
N MET A 135 3.50 5.71 10.06
CA MET A 135 2.60 5.82 8.91
C MET A 135 1.38 6.67 9.25
N PHE A 136 1.02 7.53 8.30
CA PHE A 136 -0.23 8.26 8.29
C PHE A 136 -1.02 7.86 7.06
N ILE A 137 -2.21 7.30 7.25
CA ILE A 137 -3.06 6.82 6.15
C ILE A 137 -4.39 7.56 6.22
N ILE A 138 -4.72 8.23 5.12
CA ILE A 138 -5.95 8.99 4.91
C ILE A 138 -6.73 8.29 3.82
N TRP A 139 -8.06 8.20 3.93
CA TRP A 139 -8.91 7.74 2.83
C TRP A 139 -10.32 8.34 2.96
N GLY A 140 -11.05 8.42 1.84
CA GLY A 140 -12.47 8.77 1.84
C GLY A 140 -13.36 7.57 2.09
N THR A 141 -14.43 7.70 2.88
CA THR A 141 -15.38 6.60 3.15
C THR A 141 -16.17 6.15 1.92
N ALA A 142 -16.29 7.04 0.92
CA ALA A 142 -16.96 6.79 -0.35
C ALA A 142 -16.04 6.12 -1.39
N GLU A 143 -14.78 5.79 -1.08
CA GLU A 143 -13.87 5.18 -2.06
C GLU A 143 -14.14 3.70 -2.22
N MET A 144 -14.06 3.20 -3.45
CA MET A 144 -14.24 1.79 -3.82
C MET A 144 -13.19 0.86 -3.17
N TRP A 145 -12.04 1.37 -2.76
CA TRP A 145 -10.96 0.59 -2.10
C TRP A 145 -10.84 0.82 -0.59
N THR A 146 -11.80 1.52 0.02
CA THR A 146 -11.82 1.89 1.46
C THR A 146 -11.55 0.72 2.42
N MET A 147 -12.16 -0.45 2.18
CA MET A 147 -12.09 -1.56 3.14
C MET A 147 -10.67 -2.09 3.35
N LYS A 148 -9.80 -2.06 2.33
CA LYS A 148 -8.41 -2.49 2.50
C LYS A 148 -7.51 -1.44 3.09
N SER A 149 -7.77 -0.15 2.88
CA SER A 149 -7.08 0.90 3.63
C SER A 149 -7.34 0.75 5.14
N ALA A 150 -8.59 0.43 5.52
CA ALA A 150 -8.97 0.17 6.91
C ALA A 150 -8.39 -1.15 7.47
N VAL A 151 -8.40 -2.24 6.70
CA VAL A 151 -7.80 -3.53 7.11
C VAL A 151 -6.28 -3.40 7.23
N PHE A 152 -5.63 -2.72 6.28
CA PHE A 152 -4.20 -2.44 6.34
C PHE A 152 -3.86 -1.58 7.56
N ALA A 153 -4.60 -0.48 7.78
CA ALA A 153 -4.45 0.34 8.98
C ALA A 153 -4.67 -0.44 10.28
N THR A 154 -5.60 -1.39 10.31
CA THR A 154 -5.87 -2.26 11.47
C THR A 154 -4.75 -3.27 11.72
N ILE A 155 -4.21 -3.86 10.66
CA ILE A 155 -3.05 -4.77 10.77
C ILE A 155 -1.84 -3.98 11.25
N SER A 156 -1.65 -2.78 10.74
CA SER A 156 -0.56 -1.90 11.14
C SER A 156 -0.72 -1.37 12.58
N SER A 157 -1.91 -0.98 13.02
CA SER A 157 -2.10 -0.46 14.39
C SER A 157 -1.91 -1.54 15.46
N ARG A 158 -2.35 -2.78 15.20
CA ARG A 158 -2.19 -3.92 16.13
C ARG A 158 -0.74 -4.38 16.31
N GLN A 159 0.16 -4.02 15.39
CA GLN A 159 1.58 -4.40 15.46
C GLN A 159 2.48 -3.31 16.07
N ALA A 160 1.92 -2.35 16.80
CA ALA A 160 2.66 -1.25 17.45
C ALA A 160 3.43 -0.33 16.47
N LEU A 161 3.00 -0.26 15.20
CA LEU A 161 3.67 0.45 14.11
C LEU A 161 3.55 1.99 14.14
N GLY A 162 3.04 2.58 15.22
CA GLY A 162 2.79 4.03 15.29
C GLY A 162 1.88 4.55 14.17
N VAL A 163 1.03 3.69 13.59
CA VAL A 163 0.15 4.06 12.48
C VAL A 163 -1.04 4.85 13.02
N LYS A 164 -1.15 6.09 12.56
CA LYS A 164 -2.34 6.93 12.74
C LYS A 164 -3.15 6.82 11.44
N SER A 165 -4.43 6.51 11.54
CA SER A 165 -5.29 6.25 10.39
C SER A 165 -6.65 6.91 10.58
N GLU A 166 -7.16 7.56 9.55
CA GLU A 166 -8.44 8.28 9.62
C GLU A 166 -9.24 8.10 8.34
N GLY A 167 -10.48 7.64 8.50
CA GLY A 167 -11.48 7.64 7.44
C GLY A 167 -12.21 8.96 7.44
N ILE A 168 -12.12 9.70 6.33
CA ILE A 168 -12.78 10.99 6.18
C ILE A 168 -14.18 10.73 5.63
N ASP A 169 -15.19 10.97 6.47
CA ASP A 169 -16.57 11.17 6.00
C ASP A 169 -16.74 12.62 5.54
N GLY A 170 -17.51 12.85 4.48
CA GLY A 170 -17.80 14.17 3.92
C GLY A 170 -18.56 15.10 4.87
N ARG A 171 -18.96 14.62 6.06
CA ARG A 171 -19.89 15.31 6.98
C ARG A 171 -19.23 16.08 8.12
N THR A 172 -17.93 15.94 8.37
CA THR A 172 -17.30 16.48 9.59
C THR A 172 -16.29 17.60 9.28
N ARG A 173 -16.49 18.79 9.90
CA ARG A 173 -15.74 20.04 9.65
C ARG A 173 -14.35 20.14 10.33
N GLU A 174 -13.89 19.14 11.07
CA GLU A 174 -12.62 19.19 11.85
C GLU A 174 -11.35 18.94 11.01
N ARG A 175 -11.25 19.54 9.81
CA ARG A 175 -10.24 19.16 8.82
C ARG A 175 -8.87 19.84 8.92
N SER A 176 -8.71 20.97 9.63
CA SER A 176 -7.44 21.74 9.61
C SER A 176 -6.54 21.55 10.82
N LEU A 177 -7.07 21.14 11.99
CA LEU A 177 -6.32 21.09 13.24
C LEU A 177 -5.42 19.84 13.38
N LEU A 178 -5.72 18.77 12.63
CA LEU A 178 -5.01 17.50 12.79
C LEU A 178 -3.65 17.49 12.07
N LEU A 179 -3.59 17.96 10.82
CA LEU A 179 -2.35 18.03 10.04
C LEU A 179 -1.30 18.95 10.72
N SER A 180 -1.74 20.04 11.35
CA SER A 180 -0.86 20.94 12.12
C SER A 180 -0.33 20.30 13.41
N ARG A 181 -1.11 19.46 14.10
CA ARG A 181 -0.65 18.76 15.32
C ARG A 181 0.34 17.65 14.98
N LEU A 182 0.13 16.94 13.87
CA LEU A 182 0.98 15.84 13.42
C LEU A 182 2.37 16.27 12.95
N TRP A 183 2.50 17.50 12.43
CA TRP A 183 3.79 18.05 12.03
C TRP A 183 4.63 18.52 13.21
N ASN A 184 3.99 19.01 14.28
CA ASN A 184 4.66 19.62 15.44
C ASN A 184 5.06 18.63 16.55
N GLU A 185 4.57 17.39 16.54
CA GLU A 185 4.93 16.34 17.52
C GLU A 185 6.19 15.54 17.15
N GLY A 186 6.98 16.02 16.17
CA GLY A 186 8.06 15.25 15.54
C GLY A 186 9.49 15.75 15.76
N ASP A 187 9.71 16.78 16.58
CA ASP A 187 11.04 17.33 16.92
C ASP A 187 11.61 16.76 18.23
#